data_AF-A0A2E5WL73-F1
#
_entry.id   AF-A0A2E5WL73-F1
#
_cell.length_a   1.000
_cell.length_b   1.000
_cell.length_c   1.000
_cell.angle_alpha   90.00
_cell.angle_beta   90.00
_cell.angle_gamma   90.00
#
_symmetry.space_group_name_H-M   'P 1'
#
loop_
_entity.id
_entity.type
_entity.pdbx_description
1 polymer ?
#
loop_
_entity_poly.entity_id
_entity_poly.type
_entity_poly.pdbx_seq_one_letter_code
_entity_poly.pdbx_strand_id
1 'polypeptide(L)'
;MQEIMTPCVSILYIEKSKDEDLDWQKMSGYPYICMEALDKYSDKPWDWKKLSDNERLTMEIIDKYPDKPWDWQVLSFHDNITMEFIDKYPDKPWDWSNISWNDNLTMEYIEENPDKDWDWEGISHNENLTRAILNQYPDKPWDWAYIRRWNHKILDKEELEDY
;
A
#
# COMPACT_ATOMS: atom_id res chain seq x y z
N MET A 1 4.31 -36.53 -5.64
CA MET A 1 3.32 -35.52 -5.21
C MET A 1 3.52 -34.31 -6.09
N GLN A 2 2.50 -33.97 -6.86
CA GLN A 2 2.52 -32.87 -7.82
C GLN A 2 2.26 -31.60 -7.02
N GLU A 3 3.31 -30.84 -6.70
CA GLU A 3 3.16 -29.50 -6.13
C GLU A 3 2.33 -28.68 -7.10
N ILE A 4 1.23 -28.15 -6.57
CA ILE A 4 0.29 -27.33 -7.30
C ILE A 4 1.03 -26.02 -7.57
N MET A 5 1.57 -25.87 -8.78
CA MET A 5 2.16 -24.63 -9.28
C MET A 5 1.11 -23.52 -9.21
N THR A 6 1.13 -22.71 -8.16
CA THR A 6 0.85 -21.28 -8.35
C THR A 6 2.13 -20.72 -8.97
N PRO A 7 2.16 -20.29 -10.25
CA PRO A 7 3.42 -20.07 -10.93
C PRO A 7 3.97 -18.71 -10.50
N CYS A 8 4.64 -18.65 -9.34
CA CYS A 8 5.59 -17.59 -9.15
C CYS A 8 6.84 -17.87 -10.00
N VAL A 9 7.47 -16.82 -10.53
CA VAL A 9 8.86 -16.90 -11.00
C VAL A 9 9.71 -17.20 -9.76
N SER A 10 9.94 -18.49 -9.54
CA SER A 10 10.73 -19.01 -8.42
C SER A 10 12.20 -19.13 -8.82
N ILE A 11 13.06 -19.26 -7.81
CA ILE A 11 14.48 -19.59 -8.03
C ILE A 11 14.60 -20.87 -8.87
N LEU A 12 13.79 -21.89 -8.59
CA LEU A 12 13.80 -23.17 -9.34
C LEU A 12 13.43 -23.00 -10.81
N TYR A 13 12.52 -22.08 -11.14
CA TYR A 13 12.18 -21.79 -12.53
C TYR A 13 13.37 -21.17 -13.26
N ILE A 14 14.00 -20.17 -12.63
CA ILE A 14 15.17 -19.48 -13.20
C ILE A 14 16.34 -20.45 -13.38
N GLU A 15 16.64 -21.30 -12.39
CA GLU A 15 17.76 -22.25 -12.43
C GLU A 15 17.57 -23.39 -13.44
N LYS A 16 16.32 -23.77 -13.75
CA LYS A 16 16.02 -24.78 -14.78
C LYS A 16 16.05 -24.23 -16.19
N SER A 17 15.91 -22.92 -16.34
CA SER A 17 15.98 -22.23 -17.62
C SER A 17 17.43 -21.90 -17.99
N LYS A 18 17.72 -21.81 -19.28
CA LYS A 18 18.96 -21.18 -19.73
C LYS A 18 18.78 -19.67 -19.65
N ASP A 19 19.83 -18.95 -19.24
CA ASP A 19 19.77 -17.48 -19.10
C ASP A 19 19.40 -16.78 -20.42
N GLU A 20 19.82 -17.33 -21.57
CA GLU A 20 19.47 -16.83 -22.91
C GLU A 20 17.98 -16.91 -23.24
N ASP A 21 17.23 -17.78 -22.57
CA ASP A 21 15.79 -18.00 -22.77
C ASP A 21 14.93 -17.13 -21.81
N LEU A 22 15.56 -16.42 -20.87
CA LEU A 22 14.87 -15.63 -19.85
C LEU A 22 14.67 -14.17 -20.29
N ASP A 23 13.41 -13.79 -20.45
CA ASP A 23 13.01 -12.40 -20.65
C ASP A 23 12.63 -11.75 -19.30
N TRP A 24 13.63 -11.16 -18.64
CA TRP A 24 13.47 -10.51 -17.32
C TRP A 24 12.44 -9.37 -17.34
N GLN A 25 12.35 -8.63 -18.44
CA GLN A 25 11.40 -7.52 -18.59
C GLN A 25 9.96 -8.02 -18.68
N LYS A 26 9.74 -9.14 -19.38
CA LYS A 26 8.44 -9.81 -19.44
C LYS A 26 8.08 -10.46 -18.12
N MET A 27 9.04 -11.15 -17.49
CA MET A 27 8.82 -11.79 -16.19
C MET A 27 8.43 -10.79 -15.11
N SER A 28 8.95 -9.55 -15.16
CA SER A 28 8.62 -8.46 -14.22
C SER A 28 7.12 -8.14 -14.15
N GLY A 29 6.37 -8.41 -15.22
CA GLY A 29 4.93 -8.22 -15.28
C GLY A 29 4.13 -9.47 -14.91
N TYR A 30 4.78 -10.55 -14.46
CA TYR A 30 4.06 -11.73 -14.00
C TYR A 30 3.49 -11.47 -12.60
N PRO A 31 2.21 -11.80 -12.37
CA PRO A 31 1.51 -11.48 -11.11
C PRO A 31 2.18 -12.11 -9.88
N TYR A 32 3.01 -13.14 -10.09
CA TYR A 32 3.70 -13.82 -9.03
C TYR A 32 5.20 -13.85 -9.35
N ILE A 33 5.99 -12.94 -8.80
CA ILE A 33 7.43 -13.14 -8.64
C ILE A 33 7.66 -13.48 -7.17
N CYS A 34 8.47 -14.49 -6.90
CA CYS A 34 8.85 -14.77 -5.52
C CYS A 34 9.93 -13.77 -5.10
N MET A 35 9.74 -13.05 -3.99
CA MET A 35 10.66 -12.02 -3.52
C MET A 35 12.08 -12.55 -3.28
N GLU A 36 12.23 -13.81 -2.88
CA GLU A 36 13.52 -14.51 -2.81
C GLU A 36 14.23 -14.60 -4.16
N ALA A 37 13.48 -14.79 -5.25
CA ALA A 37 14.04 -14.82 -6.60
C ALA A 37 14.43 -13.42 -7.06
N LEU A 38 13.58 -12.42 -6.80
CA LEU A 38 13.92 -11.01 -7.07
C LEU A 38 15.19 -10.60 -6.32
N ASP A 39 15.31 -10.99 -5.06
CA ASP A 39 16.46 -10.69 -4.21
C ASP A 39 17.74 -11.39 -4.70
N LYS A 40 17.67 -12.70 -4.96
CA LYS A 40 18.81 -13.51 -5.42
C LYS A 40 19.35 -13.03 -6.77
N TYR A 41 18.48 -12.55 -7.64
CA TYR A 41 18.80 -12.13 -9.01
C TYR A 41 18.59 -10.62 -9.20
N SER A 42 18.87 -9.81 -8.18
CA SER A 42 18.62 -8.36 -8.19
C SER A 42 19.53 -7.57 -9.14
N ASP A 43 20.59 -8.21 -9.65
CA ASP A 43 21.50 -7.73 -10.68
C ASP A 43 20.95 -7.89 -12.11
N LYS A 44 19.92 -8.73 -12.28
CA LYS A 44 19.28 -8.97 -13.58
C LYS A 44 18.41 -7.79 -14.01
N PRO A 45 18.17 -7.62 -15.33
CA PRO A 45 17.47 -6.46 -15.86
C PRO A 45 15.95 -6.58 -15.65
N TRP A 46 15.51 -6.51 -14.39
CA TRP A 46 14.09 -6.41 -14.02
C TRP A 46 13.53 -5.02 -14.34
N ASP A 47 12.23 -4.97 -14.64
CA ASP A 47 11.45 -3.75 -14.71
C ASP A 47 10.87 -3.44 -13.33
N TRP A 48 11.63 -2.69 -12.53
CA TRP A 48 11.28 -2.35 -11.14
C TRP A 48 9.98 -1.53 -11.02
N LYS A 49 9.58 -0.81 -12.07
CA LYS A 49 8.28 -0.13 -12.09
C LYS A 49 7.15 -1.14 -12.13
N LYS A 50 7.22 -2.14 -13.03
CA LYS A 50 6.23 -3.23 -13.06
C LYS A 50 6.21 -4.04 -11.77
N LEU A 51 7.38 -4.26 -11.17
CA LEU A 51 7.47 -4.96 -9.88
C LEU A 51 6.78 -4.21 -8.73
N SER A 52 6.59 -2.90 -8.85
CA SER A 52 5.88 -2.10 -7.84
C SER A 52 4.42 -2.52 -7.71
N ASP A 53 3.83 -3.10 -8.75
CA ASP A 53 2.45 -3.61 -8.77
C ASP A 53 2.35 -5.07 -8.27
N ASN A 54 3.45 -5.68 -7.85
CA ASN A 54 3.43 -7.08 -7.43
C ASN A 54 2.84 -7.21 -6.02
N GLU A 55 1.69 -7.87 -5.87
CA GLU A 55 1.00 -8.08 -4.58
C GLU A 55 1.87 -8.77 -3.49
N ARG A 56 2.95 -9.48 -3.88
CA ARG A 56 3.87 -10.11 -2.92
C ARG A 56 5.05 -9.22 -2.53
N LEU A 57 5.14 -8.00 -3.08
CA LEU A 57 6.21 -7.07 -2.78
C LEU A 57 6.17 -6.71 -1.29
N THR A 58 7.33 -6.83 -0.65
CA THR A 58 7.48 -6.47 0.76
C THR A 58 8.26 -5.18 0.90
N MET A 59 7.96 -4.42 1.95
CA MET A 59 8.69 -3.21 2.30
C MET A 59 10.18 -3.48 2.56
N GLU A 60 10.54 -4.68 3.03
CA GLU A 60 11.93 -5.13 3.17
C GLU A 60 12.69 -5.14 1.83
N ILE A 61 12.04 -5.58 0.74
CA ILE A 61 12.68 -5.59 -0.59
C ILE A 61 12.92 -4.16 -1.08
N ILE A 62 11.97 -3.26 -0.85
CA ILE A 62 12.13 -1.85 -1.23
C ILE A 62 13.26 -1.21 -0.41
N ASP A 63 13.30 -1.50 0.89
CA ASP A 63 14.37 -1.06 1.81
C ASP A 63 15.75 -1.57 1.45
N LYS A 64 15.83 -2.79 0.93
CA LYS A 64 17.09 -3.38 0.46
C LYS A 64 17.56 -2.76 -0.86
N TYR A 65 16.63 -2.27 -1.67
CA TYR A 65 16.88 -1.72 -2.99
C TYR A 65 16.23 -0.34 -3.20
N PRO A 66 16.53 0.67 -2.36
CA PRO A 66 15.81 1.95 -2.33
C PRO A 66 16.08 2.81 -3.57
N ASP A 67 17.21 2.60 -4.23
CA ASP A 67 17.63 3.34 -5.43
C ASP A 67 17.05 2.78 -6.74
N LYS A 68 16.32 1.66 -6.68
CA LYS A 68 15.66 1.10 -7.86
C LYS A 68 14.46 1.97 -8.26
N PRO A 69 14.11 2.03 -9.55
CA PRO A 69 13.07 2.92 -10.04
C PRO A 69 11.68 2.35 -9.75
N TRP A 70 11.30 2.29 -8.48
CA TRP A 70 9.96 1.94 -8.03
C TRP A 70 8.93 3.01 -8.44
N ASP A 71 7.71 2.57 -8.69
CA ASP A 71 6.55 3.43 -8.88
C ASP A 71 5.85 3.66 -7.54
N TRP A 72 6.19 4.78 -6.88
CA TRP A 72 5.71 5.12 -5.55
C TRP A 72 4.21 5.43 -5.49
N GLN A 73 3.61 5.84 -6.62
CA GLN A 73 2.16 6.01 -6.71
C GLN A 73 1.49 4.65 -6.65
N VAL A 74 1.98 3.66 -7.41
CA VAL A 74 1.48 2.27 -7.34
C VAL A 74 1.75 1.67 -5.97
N LEU A 75 2.91 1.91 -5.37
CA LEU A 75 3.20 1.42 -4.01
C LEU A 75 2.16 1.92 -3.00
N SER A 76 1.65 3.15 -3.15
CA SER A 76 0.65 3.75 -2.23
C SER A 76 -0.64 2.92 -2.09
N PHE A 77 -0.93 2.02 -3.03
CA PHE A 77 -2.08 1.10 -3.01
C PHE A 77 -1.83 -0.18 -2.22
N HIS A 78 -0.60 -0.44 -1.75
CA HIS A 78 -0.30 -1.67 -1.05
C HIS A 78 -0.78 -1.63 0.40
N ASP A 79 -1.56 -2.63 0.79
CA ASP A 79 -2.12 -2.79 2.15
C ASP A 79 -1.03 -2.91 3.24
N ASN A 80 0.18 -3.33 2.88
CA ASN A 80 1.29 -3.52 3.82
C ASN A 80 2.15 -2.26 4.04
N ILE A 81 1.79 -1.11 3.44
CA ILE A 81 2.44 0.16 3.74
C ILE A 81 2.07 0.64 5.14
N THR A 82 3.09 1.03 5.90
CA THR A 82 2.95 1.64 7.23
C THR A 82 3.37 3.12 7.19
N MET A 83 2.90 3.89 8.16
CA MET A 83 3.29 5.31 8.29
C MET A 83 4.80 5.45 8.54
N GLU A 84 5.41 4.56 9.32
CA GLU A 84 6.87 4.50 9.51
C GLU A 84 7.62 4.31 8.18
N PHE A 85 7.08 3.50 7.27
CA PHE A 85 7.69 3.31 5.95
C PHE A 85 7.60 4.57 5.09
N ILE A 86 6.46 5.27 5.11
CA ILE A 86 6.28 6.54 4.41
C ILE A 86 7.29 7.58 4.94
N ASP A 87 7.45 7.68 6.26
CA ASP A 87 8.37 8.64 6.90
C ASP A 87 9.84 8.39 6.58
N LYS A 88 10.21 7.14 6.26
CA LYS A 88 11.56 6.79 5.79
C LYS A 88 11.83 7.34 4.38
N TYR A 89 10.80 7.56 3.59
CA TYR A 89 10.88 8.03 2.21
C TYR A 89 10.00 9.27 1.97
N PRO A 90 10.22 10.38 2.70
CA PRO A 90 9.30 11.50 2.72
C PRO A 90 9.26 12.28 1.39
N ASP A 91 10.34 12.22 0.61
CA ASP A 91 10.47 12.92 -0.68
C ASP A 91 9.90 12.14 -1.87
N LYS A 92 9.30 10.96 -1.64
CA LYS A 92 8.74 10.14 -2.71
C LYS A 92 7.32 10.59 -3.08
N PRO A 93 6.92 10.43 -4.35
CA PRO A 93 5.62 10.89 -4.82
C PRO A 93 4.51 9.91 -4.40
N TRP A 94 4.19 9.94 -3.12
CA TRP A 94 3.10 9.19 -2.52
C TRP A 94 1.73 9.70 -3.00
N ASP A 95 0.80 8.79 -3.21
CA ASP A 95 -0.60 9.09 -3.46
C ASP A 95 -1.37 9.11 -2.13
N TRP A 96 -1.53 10.32 -1.57
CA TRP A 96 -2.21 10.53 -0.31
C TRP A 96 -3.70 10.17 -0.33
N SER A 97 -4.35 10.22 -1.51
CA SER A 97 -5.72 9.76 -1.65
C SER A 97 -5.80 8.26 -1.37
N ASN A 98 -4.89 7.46 -1.92
CA ASN A 98 -4.87 6.02 -1.67
C ASN A 98 -4.40 5.67 -0.26
N ILE A 99 -3.41 6.39 0.27
CA ILE A 99 -2.98 6.22 1.68
C ILE A 99 -4.13 6.50 2.65
N SER A 100 -5.06 7.40 2.30
CA SER A 100 -6.24 7.69 3.13
C SER A 100 -7.16 6.48 3.34
N TRP A 101 -7.12 5.51 2.44
CA TRP A 101 -7.88 4.25 2.52
C TRP A 101 -7.08 3.12 3.18
N ASN A 102 -5.83 3.36 3.57
CA ASN A 102 -4.98 2.33 4.16
C ASN A 102 -5.34 2.07 5.63
N ASP A 103 -5.53 0.81 5.99
CA ASP A 103 -5.89 0.41 7.36
C ASP A 103 -4.81 0.74 8.41
N ASN A 104 -3.55 0.90 7.99
CA ASN A 104 -2.45 1.31 8.86
C ASN A 104 -2.37 2.82 9.08
N LEU A 105 -3.21 3.63 8.42
CA LEU A 105 -3.28 5.07 8.67
C LEU A 105 -3.86 5.33 10.07
N THR A 106 -3.17 6.16 10.85
CA THR A 106 -3.61 6.55 12.20
C THR A 106 -4.09 8.00 12.21
N MET A 107 -5.02 8.31 13.13
CA MET A 107 -5.50 9.68 13.30
C MET A 107 -4.39 10.62 13.77
N GLU A 108 -3.47 10.14 14.60
CA GLU A 108 -2.26 10.87 15.03
C GLU A 108 -1.41 11.28 13.82
N TYR A 109 -1.23 10.38 12.85
CA TYR A 109 -0.44 10.70 11.65
C TYR A 109 -1.07 11.81 10.81
N ILE A 110 -2.42 11.84 10.72
CA ILE A 110 -3.17 12.91 10.06
C ILE A 110 -3.00 14.24 10.81
N GLU A 111 -3.05 14.20 12.15
CA GLU A 111 -2.86 15.38 13.00
C GLU A 111 -1.44 15.97 12.88
N GLU A 112 -0.43 15.12 12.75
CA GLU A 112 0.97 15.51 12.54
C GLU A 112 1.26 16.00 11.12
N ASN A 113 0.49 15.53 10.13
CA ASN A 113 0.67 15.84 8.71
C ASN A 113 -0.61 16.44 8.09
N PRO A 114 -1.11 17.59 8.60
CA PRO A 114 -2.40 18.15 8.18
C PRO A 114 -2.37 18.76 6.77
N ASP A 115 -1.18 18.93 6.18
CA ASP A 115 -0.95 19.55 4.88
C ASP A 115 -1.00 18.57 3.70
N LYS A 116 -1.15 17.26 3.95
CA LYS A 116 -1.31 16.28 2.86
C LYS A 116 -2.69 16.36 2.23
N ASP A 117 -2.74 15.96 0.96
CA ASP A 117 -3.97 15.89 0.17
C ASP A 117 -4.79 14.65 0.54
N TRP A 118 -5.24 14.60 1.80
CA TRP A 118 -6.05 13.52 2.36
C TRP A 118 -7.43 13.41 1.69
N ASP A 119 -7.84 12.18 1.39
CA ASP A 119 -9.21 11.83 1.03
C ASP A 119 -10.00 11.51 2.30
N TRP A 120 -10.84 12.46 2.71
CA TRP A 120 -11.63 12.37 3.94
C TRP A 120 -12.77 11.34 3.84
N GLU A 121 -13.20 10.97 2.64
CA GLU A 121 -14.13 9.84 2.46
C GLU A 121 -13.42 8.53 2.83
N GLY A 122 -12.19 8.34 2.36
CA GLY A 122 -11.34 7.20 2.75
C GLY A 122 -11.08 7.16 4.26
N ILE A 123 -10.72 8.29 4.87
CA ILE A 123 -10.51 8.37 6.33
C ILE A 123 -11.79 8.02 7.09
N SER A 124 -12.98 8.37 6.57
CA SER A 124 -14.27 8.03 7.20
C SER A 124 -14.48 6.52 7.35
N HIS A 125 -13.85 5.73 6.48
CA HIS A 125 -13.91 4.27 6.47
C HIS A 125 -12.90 3.60 7.40
N ASN A 126 -11.98 4.36 8.00
CA ASN A 126 -10.97 3.83 8.91
C ASN A 126 -11.64 3.37 10.23
N GLU A 127 -11.40 2.12 10.63
CA GLU A 127 -11.99 1.54 11.85
C GLU A 127 -11.48 2.19 13.15
N ASN A 128 -10.33 2.88 13.08
CA ASN A 128 -9.70 3.59 14.18
C ASN A 128 -10.07 5.09 14.21
N LEU A 129 -11.06 5.53 13.43
CA LEU A 129 -11.59 6.89 13.44
C LEU A 129 -12.01 7.31 14.86
N THR A 130 -11.65 8.52 15.27
CA THR A 130 -11.92 9.03 16.63
C THR A 130 -12.87 10.23 16.62
N ARG A 131 -13.52 10.52 17.75
CA ARG A 131 -14.28 11.77 17.92
C ARG A 131 -13.38 13.01 17.85
N ALA A 132 -12.11 12.88 18.23
CA ALA A 132 -11.15 13.99 18.23
C ALA A 132 -10.90 14.52 16.80
N ILE A 133 -10.64 13.63 15.84
CA ILE A 133 -10.38 14.03 14.45
C ILE A 133 -11.60 14.70 13.81
N LEU A 134 -12.82 14.21 14.09
CA LEU A 134 -14.06 14.82 13.62
C LEU A 134 -14.22 16.25 14.15
N ASN A 135 -13.94 16.46 15.44
CA ASN A 135 -14.03 17.78 16.06
C ASN A 135 -12.96 18.75 15.57
N GLN A 136 -11.77 18.24 15.23
CA GLN A 136 -10.67 19.05 14.71
C GLN A 136 -10.92 19.48 13.26
N TYR A 137 -11.59 18.63 12.47
CA TYR A 137 -11.85 18.86 11.06
C TYR A 137 -13.35 18.78 10.72
N PRO A 138 -14.20 19.62 11.32
CA PRO A 138 -15.67 19.50 11.20
C PRO A 138 -16.18 19.79 9.77
N ASP A 139 -15.44 20.60 9.00
CA ASP A 139 -15.83 21.04 7.66
C ASP A 139 -15.37 20.10 6.53
N LYS A 140 -14.74 18.98 6.86
CA LYS A 140 -14.25 18.02 5.86
C LYS A 140 -15.38 17.12 5.35
N PRO A 141 -15.27 16.61 4.11
CA PRO A 141 -16.33 15.80 3.50
C PRO A 141 -16.30 14.37 4.06
N TRP A 142 -16.76 14.21 5.29
CA TRP A 142 -16.89 12.91 5.95
C TRP A 142 -18.07 12.11 5.37
N ASP A 143 -17.89 10.80 5.20
CA ASP A 143 -18.98 9.86 4.95
C ASP A 143 -19.74 9.56 6.24
N TRP A 144 -20.67 10.45 6.57
CA TRP A 144 -21.54 10.31 7.74
C TRP A 144 -22.44 9.07 7.67
N ALA A 145 -22.75 8.54 6.48
CA ALA A 145 -23.55 7.32 6.37
C ALA A 145 -22.73 6.11 6.83
N TYR A 146 -21.46 6.02 6.41
CA TYR A 146 -20.55 4.99 6.88
C TYR A 146 -20.28 5.13 8.38
N ILE A 147 -19.95 6.35 8.85
CA ILE A 147 -19.64 6.59 10.26
C ILE A 147 -20.82 6.20 11.15
N ARG A 148 -22.06 6.57 10.81
CA ARG A 148 -23.25 6.16 11.57
C ARG A 148 -23.56 4.68 11.53
N ARG A 149 -23.13 3.97 10.48
CA ARG A 149 -23.40 2.54 10.37
C ARG A 149 -22.35 1.72 11.13
N TRP A 150 -21.08 2.10 11.01
CA TRP A 150 -19.95 1.27 11.43
C TRP A 150 -19.14 1.88 12.59
N ASN A 151 -19.08 3.21 12.67
CA ASN A 151 -18.36 3.95 13.71
C ASN A 151 -19.27 4.70 14.70
N HIS A 152 -20.58 4.40 14.77
CA HIS A 152 -21.57 5.14 15.56
C HIS A 152 -21.23 5.37 17.04
N LYS A 153 -20.39 4.53 17.62
CA LYS A 153 -19.88 4.66 19.00
C LYS A 153 -19.13 5.98 19.24
N ILE A 154 -18.65 6.65 18.19
CA ILE A 154 -17.93 7.93 18.29
C ILE A 154 -18.86 9.15 18.15
N LEU A 155 -20.15 8.93 17.91
CA LEU A 155 -21.14 9.96 17.69
C LEU A 155 -22.01 10.19 18.93
N ASP A 156 -22.49 11.42 19.09
CA ASP A 156 -23.49 11.78 20.09
C ASP A 156 -24.90 11.37 19.61
N LYS A 157 -25.84 11.26 20.55
CA LYS A 157 -27.21 10.78 20.25
C LYS A 157 -27.94 11.60 19.18
N GLU A 158 -27.75 12.92 19.19
CA GLU A 158 -28.38 13.84 18.24
C GLU A 158 -27.92 13.55 16.80
N GLU A 159 -26.64 13.19 16.61
CA GLU A 159 -26.06 12.87 15.31
C GLU A 159 -26.53 11.51 14.75
N LEU A 160 -27.08 10.65 15.61
CA LEU A 160 -27.69 9.37 15.22
C LEU A 160 -29.16 9.50 14.81
N GLU A 161 -29.85 10.55 15.25
CA GLU A 161 -31.29 10.75 15.06
C GLU A 161 -31.65 11.61 13.83
N ASP A 162 -30.70 12.40 13.31
CA ASP A 162 -30.86 13.16 12.06
C ASP A 162 -30.73 12.25 10.83
N TYR A 163 -31.80 11.52 10.47
CA TYR A 163 -32.35 11.20 9.12
C TYR A 163 -33.50 10.18 9.18
#